data_AF-A0A535C3J3-F1
#
_entry.id   AF-A0A535C3J3-F1
#
_cell.length_a   1.000
_cell.length_b   1.000
_cell.length_c   1.000
_cell.angle_alpha   90.00
_cell.angle_beta   90.00
_cell.angle_gamma   90.00
#
_symmetry.space_group_name_H-M   'P 1'
#
loop_
_entity.id
_entity.type
_entity.pdbx_description
1 polymer ?
#
loop_
_entity_poly.entity_id
_entity_poly.type
_entity_poly.pdbx_seq_one_letter_code
_entity_poly.pdbx_strand_id
1 'polypeptide(L)'
;MTKSLAARSEVDEAFTWDAESVFPDHSGWELAVDTILSSLPDLEEFKGRLGDSPETLADWFEANERAHRLMAKVMVYSTMSYSVDVADQDAAARADRARSVAAQL
;
A
#
# COMPACT_ATOMS: atom_id res chain seq x y z
N MET A 1 -6.50 -21.15 -36.99
CA MET A 1 -7.33 -20.80 -35.82
C MET A 1 -6.53 -19.87 -34.93
N THR A 2 -7.05 -18.71 -34.61
CA THR A 2 -6.43 -17.78 -33.67
C THR A 2 -6.64 -18.30 -32.25
N LYS A 3 -5.55 -18.58 -31.53
CA LYS A 3 -5.60 -18.95 -30.11
C LYS A 3 -5.90 -17.68 -29.31
N SER A 4 -7.03 -17.64 -28.63
CA SER A 4 -7.36 -16.53 -27.72
C SER A 4 -6.47 -16.62 -26.49
N LEU A 5 -6.04 -15.46 -25.98
CA LEU A 5 -5.40 -15.37 -24.67
C LEU A 5 -6.46 -15.66 -23.60
N ALA A 6 -6.08 -16.42 -22.58
CA ALA A 6 -6.96 -16.67 -21.43
C ALA A 6 -7.16 -15.38 -20.63
N ALA A 7 -8.33 -15.21 -20.02
CA ALA A 7 -8.57 -14.14 -19.07
C ALA A 7 -7.69 -14.33 -17.83
N ARG A 8 -7.37 -13.24 -17.13
CA ARG A 8 -6.50 -13.30 -15.94
C ARG A 8 -7.03 -14.25 -14.87
N SER A 9 -8.37 -14.31 -14.72
CA SER A 9 -9.10 -15.19 -13.80
C SER A 9 -9.08 -16.67 -14.16
N GLU A 10 -8.67 -17.03 -15.39
CA GLU A 10 -8.59 -18.41 -15.87
C GLU A 10 -7.19 -19.02 -15.72
N VAL A 11 -6.21 -18.22 -15.27
CA VAL A 11 -4.83 -18.67 -15.02
C VAL A 11 -4.77 -19.40 -13.69
N ASP A 12 -4.19 -20.60 -13.68
CA ASP A 12 -3.93 -21.39 -12.47
C ASP A 12 -3.14 -20.57 -11.44
N GLU A 13 -3.60 -20.60 -10.19
CA GLU A 13 -3.03 -19.89 -9.04
C GLU A 13 -1.52 -20.14 -8.87
N ALA A 14 -1.03 -21.35 -9.21
CA ALA A 14 0.39 -21.69 -9.14
C ALA A 14 1.26 -20.84 -10.10
N PHE A 15 0.67 -20.20 -11.10
CA PHE A 15 1.33 -19.26 -12.01
C PHE A 15 1.00 -17.79 -11.69
N THR A 16 0.49 -17.52 -10.49
CA THR A 16 0.13 -16.18 -10.03
C THR A 16 1.05 -15.70 -8.92
N TRP A 17 0.99 -14.40 -8.64
CA TRP A 17 1.71 -13.84 -7.51
C TRP A 17 0.93 -14.16 -6.24
N ASP A 18 1.63 -14.49 -5.17
CA ASP A 18 1.06 -14.72 -3.85
C ASP A 18 0.72 -13.37 -3.17
N ALA A 19 -0.45 -12.82 -3.47
CA ALA A 19 -0.93 -11.57 -2.86
C ALA A 19 -1.24 -11.72 -1.37
N GLU A 20 -1.60 -12.93 -0.94
CA GLU A 20 -1.91 -13.28 0.46
C GLU A 20 -0.67 -13.14 1.36
N SER A 21 0.53 -13.30 0.80
CA SER A 21 1.80 -13.01 1.50
C SER A 21 1.96 -11.55 1.95
N VAL A 22 1.24 -10.61 1.32
CA VAL A 22 1.27 -9.19 1.68
C VAL A 22 0.12 -8.83 2.62
N PHE A 23 -1.11 -9.18 2.22
CA PHE A 23 -2.31 -9.09 3.04
C PHE A 23 -3.18 -10.32 2.79
N PRO A 24 -3.71 -10.99 3.83
CA PRO A 24 -4.53 -12.19 3.66
C PRO A 24 -5.74 -11.97 2.77
N ASP A 25 -6.33 -10.78 2.85
CA ASP A 25 -7.46 -10.37 2.05
C ASP A 25 -7.53 -8.83 1.97
N HIS A 26 -8.57 -8.34 1.29
CA HIS A 26 -8.78 -6.92 1.11
C HIS A 26 -9.00 -6.16 2.43
N SER A 27 -9.54 -6.78 3.48
CA SER A 27 -9.74 -6.12 4.78
C SER A 27 -8.42 -5.77 5.46
N GLY A 28 -7.39 -6.60 5.28
CA GLY A 28 -6.03 -6.29 5.75
C GLY A 28 -5.45 -5.04 5.08
N TRP A 29 -5.74 -4.87 3.79
CA TRP A 29 -5.34 -3.68 3.04
C TRP A 29 -6.11 -2.43 3.50
N GLU A 30 -7.42 -2.54 3.71
CA GLU A 30 -8.26 -1.44 4.23
C GLU A 30 -7.76 -0.95 5.60
N LEU A 31 -7.53 -1.89 6.52
CA LEU A 31 -6.99 -1.59 7.84
C LEU A 31 -5.62 -0.90 7.76
N ALA A 32 -4.76 -1.32 6.84
CA ALA A 32 -3.47 -0.70 6.63
C ALA A 32 -3.60 0.75 6.16
N VAL A 33 -4.51 1.02 5.21
CA VAL A 33 -4.81 2.39 4.76
C VAL A 33 -5.31 3.26 5.91
N ASP A 34 -6.28 2.77 6.69
CA ASP A 34 -6.84 3.52 7.81
C ASP A 34 -5.79 3.79 8.90
N THR A 35 -4.89 2.83 9.14
CA THR A 35 -3.77 2.98 10.07
C THR A 35 -2.80 4.07 9.61
N ILE A 36 -2.46 4.12 8.32
CA ILE A 36 -1.59 5.17 7.77
C ILE A 36 -2.23 6.54 7.97
N LEU A 37 -3.49 6.70 7.54
CA LEU A 37 -4.21 7.98 7.64
C LEU A 37 -4.34 8.45 9.08
N SER A 38 -4.58 7.53 10.01
CA SER A 38 -4.69 7.84 11.45
C SER A 38 -3.34 8.19 12.08
N SER A 39 -2.21 7.82 11.47
CA SER A 39 -0.86 8.13 11.97
C SER A 39 -0.32 9.49 11.49
N LEU A 40 -0.95 10.13 10.50
CA LEU A 40 -0.50 11.42 9.97
C LEU A 40 -0.47 12.54 11.02
N PRO A 41 -1.46 12.66 11.94
CA PRO A 41 -1.40 13.66 13.01
C PRO A 41 -0.17 13.49 13.91
N ASP A 42 0.22 12.25 14.23
CA ASP A 42 1.39 11.96 15.05
C ASP A 42 2.69 12.45 14.39
N LEU A 43 2.78 12.35 13.06
CA LEU A 43 3.93 12.87 12.30
C LEU A 43 3.97 14.41 12.30
N GLU A 44 2.81 15.07 12.26
CA GLU A 44 2.71 16.54 12.28
C GLU A 44 3.17 17.12 13.64
N GLU A 45 3.07 16.36 14.74
CA GLU A 45 3.55 16.79 16.07
C GLU A 45 5.06 17.09 16.12
N PHE A 46 5.85 16.53 15.20
CA PHE A 46 7.29 16.75 15.10
C PHE A 46 7.68 18.01 14.32
N LYS A 47 6.71 18.67 13.67
CA LYS A 47 6.98 19.84 12.82
C LYS A 47 7.60 20.99 13.61
N GLY A 48 8.77 21.44 13.14
CA GLY A 48 9.53 22.50 13.79
C GLY A 48 10.29 22.06 15.05
N ARG A 49 10.22 20.78 15.43
CA ARG A 49 10.80 20.23 16.67
C ARG A 49 11.94 19.24 16.45
N LEU A 50 12.24 18.87 15.20
CA LEU A 50 13.33 17.92 14.88
C LEU A 50 14.71 18.34 15.37
N GLY A 51 14.92 19.63 15.67
CA GLY A 51 16.15 20.17 16.23
C GLY A 51 16.17 20.26 17.76
N ASP A 52 15.08 19.91 18.46
CA ASP A 52 14.97 20.05 19.92
C ASP A 52 15.97 19.12 20.63
N SER A 53 16.14 17.88 20.14
CA SER A 53 17.13 16.92 20.65
C SER A 53 17.35 15.73 19.69
N PRO A 54 18.46 14.98 19.83
CA PRO A 54 18.67 13.72 19.10
C PRO A 54 17.55 12.69 19.32
N GLU A 55 16.97 12.64 20.52
CA GLU A 55 15.86 11.74 20.84
C GLU A 55 14.60 12.12 20.06
N THR A 56 14.29 13.41 19.96
CA THR A 56 13.13 13.89 19.16
C THR A 56 13.28 13.52 17.68
N LEU A 57 14.50 13.59 17.14
CA LEU A 57 14.78 13.16 15.77
C LEU A 57 14.64 11.64 15.60
N ALA A 58 15.13 10.85 16.57
CA ALA A 58 15.00 9.40 16.56
C ALA A 58 13.52 8.96 16.59
N ASP A 59 12.73 9.55 17.48
CA ASP A 59 11.28 9.28 17.59
C ASP A 59 10.55 9.57 16.27
N TRP A 60 10.91 10.67 15.60
CA TRP A 60 10.37 11.00 14.27
C TRP A 60 10.76 9.95 13.22
N PHE A 61 12.03 9.53 13.17
CA PHE A 61 12.47 8.50 12.22
C PHE A 61 11.71 7.19 12.41
N GLU A 62 11.49 6.78 13.66
CA GLU A 62 10.72 5.57 13.96
C GLU A 62 9.26 5.69 13.52
N ALA A 63 8.60 6.81 13.82
CA ALA A 63 7.23 7.06 13.40
C ALA A 63 7.10 7.08 11.87
N ASN A 64 8.00 7.82 11.21
CA ASN A 64 8.05 7.94 9.76
C ASN A 64 8.26 6.57 9.10
N GLU A 65 9.20 5.77 9.62
CA GLU A 65 9.50 4.45 9.07
C GLU A 65 8.35 3.47 9.22
N ARG A 66 7.64 3.47 10.37
CA ARG A 66 6.45 2.64 10.56
C ARG A 66 5.39 2.93 9.50
N ALA A 67 5.08 4.21 9.26
CA ALA A 67 4.09 4.61 8.27
C ALA A 67 4.53 4.26 6.83
N HIS A 68 5.78 4.55 6.46
CA HIS A 68 6.30 4.29 5.12
C HIS A 68 6.44 2.79 4.81
N ARG A 69 6.81 1.96 5.78
CA ARG A 69 6.84 0.50 5.59
C ARG A 69 5.45 -0.07 5.35
N LEU A 70 4.44 0.44 6.04
CA LEU A 70 3.05 0.04 5.82
C LEU A 70 2.54 0.52 4.45
N MET A 71 2.85 1.77 4.09
CA MET A 71 2.53 2.34 2.77
C MET A 71 3.18 1.53 1.64
N ALA A 72 4.41 1.05 1.81
CA ALA A 72 5.06 0.18 0.82
C ALA A 72 4.27 -1.11 0.58
N LYS A 73 3.75 -1.75 1.64
CA LYS A 73 2.88 -2.94 1.50
C LYS A 73 1.58 -2.61 0.77
N VAL A 74 0.93 -1.50 1.13
CA VAL A 74 -0.29 -1.00 0.47
C VAL A 74 -0.04 -0.79 -1.02
N MET A 75 1.09 -0.17 -1.40
CA MET A 75 1.47 0.03 -2.80
C MET A 75 1.71 -1.28 -3.53
N VAL A 76 2.48 -2.21 -2.94
CA VAL A 76 2.74 -3.52 -3.54
C VAL A 76 1.40 -4.22 -3.80
N TYR A 77 0.61 -4.49 -2.77
CA TYR A 77 -0.67 -5.20 -2.92
C TYR A 77 -1.60 -4.60 -3.99
N SER A 78 -1.73 -3.27 -4.00
CA SER A 78 -2.60 -2.58 -4.97
C SER A 78 -2.09 -2.72 -6.40
N THR A 79 -0.78 -2.55 -6.60
CA THR A 79 -0.15 -2.61 -7.93
C THR A 79 -0.06 -4.04 -8.47
N MET A 80 0.03 -5.07 -7.62
CA MET A 80 -0.01 -6.46 -8.03
C MET A 80 -1.29 -6.77 -8.82
N SER A 81 -2.46 -6.45 -8.25
CA SER A 81 -3.76 -6.72 -8.90
C SER A 81 -3.95 -5.89 -10.17
N TYR A 82 -3.57 -4.61 -10.16
CA TYR A 82 -3.70 -3.74 -11.33
C TYR A 82 -2.78 -4.14 -12.49
N SER A 83 -1.56 -4.60 -12.21
CA SER A 83 -0.56 -4.89 -13.25
C SER A 83 -0.89 -6.14 -14.06
N VAL A 84 -1.70 -7.05 -13.51
CA VAL A 84 -2.05 -8.32 -14.17
C VAL A 84 -3.33 -8.24 -14.98
N ASP A 85 -4.18 -7.24 -14.73
CA ASP A 85 -5.34 -6.89 -15.56
C ASP A 85 -5.71 -5.40 -15.36
N VAL A 86 -5.27 -4.55 -16.28
CA VAL A 86 -5.55 -3.10 -16.22
C VAL A 86 -7.01 -2.74 -16.56
N ALA A 87 -7.81 -3.70 -17.05
CA ALA A 87 -9.23 -3.49 -17.30
C ALA A 87 -10.09 -3.71 -16.04
N ASP A 88 -9.55 -4.36 -15.01
CA ASP A 88 -10.19 -4.53 -13.70
C ASP A 88 -10.35 -3.16 -13.00
N GLN A 89 -11.61 -2.71 -12.92
CA GLN A 89 -11.95 -1.41 -12.34
C GLN A 89 -11.77 -1.37 -10.82
N ASP A 90 -11.96 -2.49 -10.12
CA ASP A 90 -11.76 -2.56 -8.68
C ASP A 90 -10.25 -2.49 -8.36
N ALA A 91 -9.42 -3.16 -9.17
CA ALA A 91 -7.96 -3.05 -9.06
C ALA A 91 -7.47 -1.63 -9.38
N ALA A 92 -8.00 -0.99 -10.42
CA ALA A 92 -7.69 0.40 -10.74
C ALA A 92 -8.06 1.36 -9.59
N ALA A 93 -9.26 1.24 -9.03
CA ALA A 93 -9.71 2.06 -7.90
C ALA A 93 -8.82 1.88 -6.66
N ARG A 94 -8.42 0.65 -6.34
CA ARG A 94 -7.48 0.39 -5.22
C ARG A 94 -6.11 1.03 -5.47
N ALA A 95 -5.57 0.90 -6.68
CA ALA A 95 -4.29 1.51 -7.04
C ALA A 95 -4.33 3.04 -6.95
N ASP A 96 -5.44 3.66 -7.37
CA ASP A 96 -5.62 5.11 -7.28
C ASP A 96 -5.80 5.61 -5.84
N ARG A 97 -6.51 4.85 -5.01
CA ARG A 97 -6.60 5.15 -3.58
C ARG A 97 -5.23 5.03 -2.91
N ALA A 98 -4.46 3.98 -3.20
CA ALA A 98 -3.10 3.84 -2.66
C ALA A 98 -2.19 5.02 -3.04
N ARG A 99 -2.23 5.49 -4.29
CA ARG A 99 -1.50 6.69 -4.73
C ARG A 99 -1.95 7.94 -3.97
N SER A 100 -3.26 8.08 -3.75
CA SER A 100 -3.83 9.23 -3.04
C SER A 100 -3.47 9.25 -1.56
N VAL A 101 -3.35 8.08 -0.91
CA VAL A 101 -2.85 7.95 0.47
C VAL A 101 -1.35 8.23 0.52
N ALA A 102 -0.57 7.72 -0.43
CA ALA A 102 0.87 8.00 -0.51
C ALA A 102 1.19 9.48 -0.67
N ALA A 103 0.32 10.26 -1.32
CA ALA A 103 0.48 11.69 -1.47
C ALA A 103 0.14 12.50 -0.20
N GLN A 104 -0.53 11.88 0.78
CA GLN A 104 -0.86 12.50 2.07
C GLN A 104 0.18 12.20 3.15
N LEU A 105 0.97 11.14 2.95
CA LEU A 105 2.09 10.76 3.81
C LEU A 105 3.34 11.59 3.49
#